data_AF-A0AAN6QHU5-F1
#
_entry.id   AF-A0AAN6QHU5-F1
#
_cell.length_a   1.000
_cell.length_b   1.000
_cell.length_c   1.000
_cell.angle_alpha   90.00
_cell.angle_beta   90.00
_cell.angle_gamma   90.00
#
_symmetry.space_group_name_H-M   'P 1'
#
loop_
_entity.id
_entity.type
_entity.pdbx_description
1 polymer ?
#
loop_
_entity_poly.entity_id
_entity_poly.type
_entity_poly.pdbx_seq_one_letter_code
_entity_poly.pdbx_strand_id
1 'polypeptide(L)'
;MDNLDEVVDTLELRHIYDRDVTLLSGGELQRFAIGTVCVQKADVYMFDEPSSYLDVKQRLSAARIIRSLLRPDDYVIVVEHDLSVLDYLSDFICVLYGQPAVYGVVTLPHSVREGINIFLDGHIPTENLRFREESLTFRIAEGTEDFVAEKSRAFRYPAMEKTLGNFKLSIDPGSFSDSEIIVMMGENGTGKTTFCRLLAGALKPDGTKKVPEMKISMKPQTITPKFEGTVRQLFFKKIKAAFLSPQFQTDVVKPLKLDDFIDQEVKNLSGGELQRVAIVLALGLPADIYLIDEPSACKLCLFSYTLSSL
;
A
#
# COMPACT_ATOMS: atom_id res chain seq x y z
N MET A 1 -4.25 -34.35 5.68
CA MET A 1 -3.02 -33.86 6.33
C MET A 1 -3.43 -33.38 7.71
N ASP A 2 -2.69 -33.73 8.75
CA ASP A 2 -2.93 -33.19 10.10
C ASP A 2 -2.23 -31.82 10.26
N ASN A 3 -2.35 -30.96 9.24
CA ASN A 3 -1.74 -29.62 9.23
C ASN A 3 -2.74 -28.51 9.56
N LEU A 4 -4.00 -28.85 9.86
CA LEU A 4 -5.05 -27.87 10.14
C LEU A 4 -4.70 -26.99 11.35
N ASP A 5 -4.24 -27.60 12.45
CA ASP A 5 -3.87 -26.85 13.66
C ASP A 5 -2.68 -25.92 13.41
N GLU A 6 -1.65 -26.40 12.70
CA GLU A 6 -0.49 -25.59 12.32
C GLU A 6 -0.87 -24.40 11.44
N VAL A 7 -1.74 -24.63 10.44
CA VAL A 7 -2.23 -23.57 9.54
C VAL A 7 -3.05 -22.54 10.32
N VAL A 8 -3.95 -23.00 11.19
CA VAL A 8 -4.81 -22.12 12.01
C VAL A 8 -3.98 -21.27 12.97
N ASP A 9 -2.92 -21.84 13.55
CA ASP A 9 -2.03 -21.15 14.48
C ASP A 9 -1.14 -20.15 13.76
N THR A 10 -0.53 -20.56 12.65
CA THR A 10 0.40 -19.72 11.88
C THR A 10 -0.31 -18.54 11.23
N LEU A 11 -1.55 -18.72 10.77
CA LEU A 11 -2.35 -17.67 10.14
C LEU A 11 -3.21 -16.88 11.14
N GLU A 12 -3.05 -17.11 12.44
CA GLU A 12 -3.81 -16.44 13.50
C GLU A 12 -5.33 -16.49 13.23
N LEU A 13 -5.88 -17.68 12.94
CA LEU A 13 -7.29 -17.87 12.55
C LEU A 13 -8.20 -18.27 13.72
N ARG A 14 -7.64 -18.58 14.89
CA ARG A 14 -8.43 -19.06 16.05
C ARG A 14 -9.54 -18.09 16.48
N HIS A 15 -9.31 -16.78 16.40
CA HIS A 15 -10.29 -15.78 16.84
C HIS A 15 -11.44 -15.54 15.85
N ILE A 16 -11.33 -16.07 14.62
CA ILE A 16 -12.39 -15.95 13.59
C ILE A 16 -13.14 -17.26 13.35
N TYR A 17 -12.84 -18.33 14.10
CA TYR A 17 -13.39 -19.66 13.87
C TYR A 17 -14.93 -19.70 13.91
N ASP A 18 -15.54 -18.94 14.84
CA ASP A 18 -16.99 -18.86 15.03
C ASP A 18 -17.64 -17.66 14.30
N ARG A 19 -16.87 -16.92 13.49
CA ARG A 19 -17.37 -15.74 12.77
C ARG A 19 -17.89 -16.10 11.40
N ASP A 20 -18.96 -15.43 11.00
CA ASP A 20 -19.45 -15.50 9.63
C ASP A 20 -18.42 -14.90 8.66
N VAL A 21 -18.16 -15.61 7.55
CA VAL A 21 -17.20 -15.20 6.51
C VAL A 21 -17.54 -13.80 5.96
N THR A 22 -18.82 -13.45 5.91
CA THR A 22 -19.29 -12.13 5.43
C THR A 22 -18.92 -10.97 6.34
N LEU A 23 -18.52 -11.24 7.59
CA LEU A 23 -18.15 -10.25 8.59
C LEU A 23 -16.62 -10.10 8.74
N LEU A 24 -15.84 -10.89 8.01
CA LEU A 24 -14.38 -10.85 8.08
C LEU A 24 -13.83 -9.58 7.43
N SER A 25 -12.80 -9.00 8.04
CA SER A 25 -12.01 -7.94 7.40
C SER A 25 -11.23 -8.50 6.19
N GLY A 26 -10.79 -7.63 5.27
CA GLY A 26 -10.04 -8.06 4.08
C GLY A 26 -8.80 -8.90 4.41
N GLY A 27 -8.04 -8.54 5.45
CA GLY A 27 -6.88 -9.32 5.90
C GLY A 27 -7.26 -10.66 6.54
N GLU A 28 -8.36 -10.73 7.29
CA GLU A 28 -8.86 -11.99 7.87
C GLU A 28 -9.37 -12.92 6.76
N LEU A 29 -10.11 -12.39 5.79
CA LEU A 29 -10.60 -13.13 4.64
C LEU A 29 -9.43 -13.68 3.80
N GLN A 30 -8.39 -12.88 3.59
CA GLN A 30 -7.18 -13.30 2.89
C GLN A 30 -6.48 -14.46 3.59
N ARG A 31 -6.27 -14.37 4.92
CA ARG A 31 -5.64 -15.45 5.69
C ARG A 31 -6.52 -16.71 5.71
N PHE A 32 -7.83 -16.55 5.83
CA PHE A 32 -8.77 -17.67 5.72
C PHE A 32 -8.65 -18.35 4.35
N ALA A 33 -8.63 -17.59 3.26
CA ALA A 33 -8.48 -18.13 1.90
C ALA A 33 -7.16 -18.90 1.74
N ILE A 34 -6.02 -18.33 2.18
CA ILE A 34 -4.72 -19.03 2.17
C ILE A 34 -4.81 -20.34 2.97
N GLY A 35 -5.38 -20.28 4.18
CA GLY A 35 -5.53 -21.46 5.03
C GLY A 35 -6.36 -22.57 4.39
N THR A 36 -7.46 -22.22 3.71
CA THR A 36 -8.29 -23.22 3.01
C THR A 36 -7.53 -23.96 1.92
N VAL A 37 -6.65 -23.27 1.19
CA VAL A 37 -5.80 -23.88 0.15
C VAL A 37 -4.71 -24.75 0.78
N CYS A 38 -4.07 -24.29 1.87
CA CYS A 38 -3.01 -25.03 2.56
C CYS A 38 -3.48 -26.37 3.17
N VAL A 39 -4.76 -26.50 3.53
CA VAL A 39 -5.32 -27.72 4.12
C VAL A 39 -5.71 -28.74 3.05
N GLN A 40 -5.93 -28.30 1.82
CA GLN A 40 -6.24 -29.19 0.70
C GLN A 40 -5.03 -30.05 0.34
N LYS A 41 -5.30 -31.29 -0.08
CA LYS A 41 -4.27 -32.16 -0.66
C LYS A 41 -4.36 -32.06 -2.17
N ALA A 42 -3.42 -31.34 -2.77
CA ALA A 42 -3.27 -31.18 -4.21
C ALA A 42 -1.81 -31.34 -4.63
N ASP A 43 -1.58 -31.68 -5.90
CA ASP A 43 -0.23 -31.76 -6.47
C ASP A 43 0.27 -30.38 -6.93
N VAL A 44 -0.65 -29.43 -7.13
CA VAL A 44 -0.35 -28.05 -7.58
C VAL A 44 -1.14 -27.06 -6.73
N TYR A 45 -0.42 -26.13 -6.10
CA TYR A 45 -0.98 -25.01 -5.35
C TYR A 45 -0.71 -23.71 -6.10
N MET A 46 -1.74 -22.89 -6.28
CA MET A 46 -1.63 -21.58 -6.93
C MET A 46 -2.11 -20.50 -5.97
N PHE A 47 -1.29 -19.48 -5.77
CA PHE A 47 -1.60 -18.33 -4.94
C PHE A 47 -1.52 -17.06 -5.79
N ASP A 48 -2.65 -16.37 -5.91
CA ASP A 48 -2.74 -15.09 -6.59
C ASP A 48 -2.75 -13.96 -5.56
N GLU A 49 -1.62 -13.23 -5.48
CA GLU A 49 -1.43 -12.06 -4.62
C GLU A 49 -1.71 -12.30 -3.12
N PRO A 50 -1.14 -13.35 -2.50
CA PRO A 50 -1.43 -13.75 -1.12
C PRO A 50 -1.12 -12.66 -0.09
N SER A 51 -0.20 -11.72 -0.34
CA SER A 51 0.18 -10.66 0.59
C SER A 51 -0.81 -9.49 0.68
N SER A 52 -1.84 -9.47 -0.15
CA SER A 52 -2.80 -8.37 -0.23
C SER A 52 -3.55 -8.18 1.08
N TYR A 53 -3.71 -6.92 1.53
CA TYR A 53 -4.38 -6.54 2.79
C TYR A 53 -3.74 -7.06 4.09
N LEU A 54 -2.61 -7.77 4.01
CA LEU A 54 -1.86 -8.26 5.17
C LEU A 54 -0.88 -7.19 5.66
N ASP A 55 -0.70 -7.12 6.99
CA ASP A 55 0.41 -6.37 7.60
C ASP A 55 1.75 -7.13 7.45
N VAL A 56 2.85 -6.47 7.78
CA VAL A 56 4.21 -7.02 7.59
C VAL A 56 4.39 -8.38 8.27
N LYS A 57 3.87 -8.57 9.48
CA LYS A 57 4.00 -9.83 10.22
C LYS A 57 3.14 -10.92 9.58
N GLN A 58 1.91 -10.58 9.22
CA GLN A 58 0.98 -11.51 8.57
C GLN A 58 1.49 -11.93 7.19
N ARG A 59 2.11 -11.04 6.42
CA ARG A 59 2.77 -11.37 5.14
C ARG A 59 3.86 -12.42 5.32
N LEU A 60 4.75 -12.23 6.28
CA LEU A 60 5.81 -13.20 6.57
C LEU A 60 5.26 -14.54 7.05
N SER A 61 4.18 -14.52 7.84
CA SER A 61 3.53 -15.75 8.34
C SER A 61 2.82 -16.51 7.21
N ALA A 62 2.12 -15.79 6.32
CA ALA A 62 1.55 -16.33 5.10
C ALA A 62 2.64 -16.91 4.18
N ALA A 63 3.77 -16.21 4.04
CA ALA A 63 4.86 -16.67 3.22
C ALA A 63 5.49 -17.97 3.76
N ARG A 64 5.63 -18.08 5.09
CA ARG A 64 6.10 -19.29 5.77
C ARG A 64 5.19 -20.49 5.52
N ILE A 65 3.87 -20.32 5.67
CA ILE A 65 2.94 -21.44 5.48
C ILE A 65 2.89 -21.88 4.02
N ILE A 66 2.91 -20.95 3.06
CA ILE A 66 2.97 -21.28 1.63
C ILE A 66 4.24 -22.08 1.32
N ARG A 67 5.39 -21.64 1.85
CA ARG A 67 6.66 -22.36 1.66
C ARG A 67 6.66 -23.75 2.29
N SER A 68 5.93 -23.96 3.39
CA SER A 68 5.80 -25.27 4.03
C SER A 68 5.06 -26.31 3.18
N LEU A 69 4.28 -25.87 2.18
CA LEU A 69 3.60 -26.76 1.23
C LEU A 69 4.57 -27.39 0.22
N LEU A 70 5.76 -26.81 0.04
CA LEU A 70 6.72 -27.32 -0.93
C LEU A 70 7.26 -28.69 -0.48
N ARG A 71 6.80 -29.74 -1.16
CA ARG A 71 7.27 -31.13 -1.01
C ARG A 71 7.93 -31.59 -2.31
N PRO A 72 8.69 -32.70 -2.30
CA PRO A 72 9.42 -33.15 -3.49
C PRO A 72 8.56 -33.33 -4.76
N ASP A 73 7.28 -33.64 -4.60
CA ASP A 73 6.35 -33.94 -5.70
C ASP A 73 5.28 -32.85 -5.91
N ASP A 74 5.30 -31.78 -5.11
CA ASP A 74 4.27 -30.72 -5.13
C ASP A 74 4.80 -29.47 -5.85
N TYR A 75 3.94 -28.80 -6.62
CA TYR A 75 4.27 -27.55 -7.29
C TYR A 75 3.56 -26.38 -6.63
N VAL A 76 4.27 -25.27 -6.40
CA VAL A 76 3.71 -24.03 -5.88
C VAL A 76 3.97 -22.90 -6.87
N ILE A 77 2.90 -22.24 -7.30
CA ILE A 77 2.97 -21.05 -8.17
C ILE A 77 2.42 -19.88 -7.38
N VAL A 78 3.19 -18.79 -7.29
CA VAL A 78 2.79 -17.57 -6.60
C VAL A 78 2.90 -16.37 -7.53
N VAL A 79 1.85 -15.57 -7.60
CA VAL A 79 1.86 -14.24 -8.22
C VAL A 79 1.97 -13.22 -7.10
N GLU A 80 3.00 -12.37 -7.14
CA GLU A 80 3.25 -11.37 -6.11
C GLU A 80 3.74 -10.05 -6.69
N HIS A 81 3.46 -8.98 -5.95
CA HIS A 81 3.95 -7.63 -6.25
C HIS A 81 4.85 -7.07 -5.15
N ASP A 82 4.87 -7.71 -3.97
CA ASP A 82 5.76 -7.35 -2.87
C ASP A 82 7.11 -8.08 -3.03
N LEU A 83 8.15 -7.33 -3.40
CA LEU A 83 9.50 -7.88 -3.60
C LEU A 83 10.06 -8.54 -2.33
N SER A 84 9.68 -8.07 -1.14
CA SER A 84 10.19 -8.64 0.12
C SER A 84 9.57 -10.01 0.42
N VAL A 85 8.30 -10.19 0.08
CA VAL A 85 7.59 -11.47 0.22
C VAL A 85 8.05 -12.44 -0.86
N LEU A 86 8.21 -11.95 -2.08
CA LEU A 86 8.67 -12.72 -3.23
C LEU A 86 10.09 -13.26 -3.03
N ASP A 87 11.01 -12.47 -2.48
CA ASP A 87 12.38 -12.91 -2.16
C ASP A 87 12.39 -14.07 -1.14
N TYR A 88 11.43 -14.08 -0.22
CA TYR A 88 11.30 -15.15 0.77
C TYR A 88 10.59 -16.40 0.24
N LEU A 89 9.62 -16.23 -0.65
CA LEU A 89 8.75 -17.31 -1.15
C LEU A 89 9.40 -18.15 -2.24
N SER A 90 10.09 -17.50 -3.16
CA SER A 90 10.41 -18.09 -4.46
C SER A 90 11.80 -18.70 -4.48
N ASP A 91 11.95 -19.81 -5.21
CA ASP A 91 13.28 -20.33 -5.63
C ASP A 91 13.64 -19.82 -7.04
N PHE A 92 12.62 -19.56 -7.86
CA PHE A 92 12.74 -19.01 -9.21
C PHE A 92 11.71 -17.91 -9.45
N ILE A 93 12.03 -16.95 -10.31
CA ILE A 93 11.14 -15.85 -10.70
C ILE A 93 10.99 -15.85 -12.21
N CYS A 94 9.75 -15.71 -12.69
CA CYS A 94 9.45 -15.29 -14.05
C CYS A 94 8.95 -13.84 -14.03
N VAL A 95 9.49 -12.99 -14.89
CA VAL A 95 9.05 -11.60 -15.03
C VAL A 95 7.98 -11.55 -16.12
N LEU A 96 6.83 -10.93 -15.82
CA LEU A 96 5.85 -10.57 -16.84
C LEU A 96 6.07 -9.12 -17.27
N TYR A 97 6.18 -8.90 -18.57
CA TYR A 97 6.28 -7.56 -19.15
C TYR A 97 5.38 -7.40 -20.37
N GLY A 98 5.10 -6.16 -20.76
CA GLY A 98 4.25 -5.84 -21.90
C GLY A 98 3.50 -4.54 -21.67
N GLN A 99 2.42 -4.35 -22.43
CA GLN A 99 1.55 -3.19 -22.30
C GLN A 99 0.22 -3.63 -21.67
N PRO A 100 -0.16 -3.06 -20.49
CA PRO A 100 -1.41 -3.40 -19.83
C PRO A 100 -2.61 -3.32 -20.79
N ALA A 101 -3.47 -4.33 -20.75
CA ALA A 101 -4.63 -4.49 -21.63
C ALA A 101 -4.35 -4.62 -23.15
N VAL A 102 -3.09 -4.74 -23.58
CA VAL A 102 -2.72 -4.93 -24.99
C VAL A 102 -2.01 -6.28 -25.20
N TYR A 103 -0.90 -6.52 -24.50
CA TYR A 103 -0.17 -7.79 -24.58
C TYR A 103 0.68 -8.03 -23.33
N GLY A 104 0.99 -9.29 -23.05
CA GLY A 104 1.90 -9.71 -21.98
C GLY A 104 2.79 -10.86 -22.45
N VAL A 105 4.06 -10.82 -22.05
CA VAL A 105 5.08 -11.83 -22.34
C VAL A 105 5.67 -12.29 -21.00
N VAL A 106 5.87 -13.60 -20.86
CA VAL A 106 6.48 -14.23 -19.69
C VAL A 106 7.93 -14.58 -20.02
N THR A 107 8.88 -14.13 -19.22
CA THR A 107 10.30 -14.51 -19.39
C THR A 107 10.52 -15.98 -19.02
N LEU A 108 11.68 -16.50 -19.39
CA LEU A 108 12.19 -17.74 -18.80
C LEU A 108 12.38 -17.59 -17.27
N PRO A 109 12.39 -18.70 -16.51
CA PRO A 109 12.68 -18.66 -15.07
C PRO A 109 14.12 -18.20 -14.80
N HIS A 110 14.27 -17.19 -13.95
CA HIS A 110 15.55 -16.69 -13.44
C HIS A 110 15.73 -17.04 -11.97
N SER A 111 16.97 -16.98 -11.47
CA SER A 111 17.21 -17.01 -10.03
C SER A 111 16.56 -15.80 -9.35
N VAL A 112 16.19 -15.91 -8.08
CA VAL A 112 15.48 -14.86 -7.33
C VAL A 112 16.18 -13.50 -7.43
N ARG A 113 17.48 -13.47 -7.12
CA ARG A 113 18.27 -12.23 -7.16
C ARG A 113 18.32 -11.62 -8.56
N GLU A 114 18.52 -12.44 -9.58
CA GLU A 114 18.60 -11.99 -10.96
C GLU A 114 17.25 -11.45 -11.46
N GLY A 115 16.16 -12.18 -11.20
CA GLY A 115 14.81 -11.76 -11.57
C GLY A 115 14.39 -10.44 -10.93
N ILE A 116 14.69 -10.24 -9.64
CA ILE A 116 14.43 -8.97 -8.95
C ILE A 116 15.24 -7.83 -9.58
N ASN A 117 16.53 -8.06 -9.87
CA ASN A 117 17.38 -7.04 -10.50
C ASN A 117 16.91 -6.68 -11.92
N ILE A 118 16.54 -7.67 -12.74
CA ILE A 118 15.94 -7.45 -14.07
C ILE A 118 14.66 -6.62 -13.94
N PHE A 119 13.80 -6.95 -12.98
CA PHE A 119 12.56 -6.21 -12.73
C PHE A 119 12.80 -4.76 -12.29
N LEU A 120 13.80 -4.52 -11.43
CA LEU A 120 14.17 -3.18 -10.95
C LEU A 120 14.88 -2.35 -12.03
N ASP A 121 15.74 -2.96 -12.85
CA ASP A 121 16.41 -2.27 -13.95
C ASP A 121 15.44 -1.93 -15.10
N GLY A 122 14.46 -2.80 -15.36
CA GLY A 122 13.52 -2.63 -16.47
C GLY A 122 14.06 -3.16 -17.81
N HIS A 123 15.12 -3.97 -17.76
CA HIS A 123 15.83 -4.48 -18.91
C HIS A 123 16.22 -5.95 -18.70
N ILE A 124 15.98 -6.77 -19.71
CA ILE A 124 16.30 -8.20 -19.74
C ILE A 124 17.58 -8.38 -20.56
N PRO A 125 18.75 -8.59 -19.91
CA PRO A 125 20.04 -8.62 -20.60
C PRO A 125 20.16 -9.74 -21.63
N THR A 126 19.58 -10.91 -21.34
CA THR A 126 19.65 -12.10 -22.21
C THR A 126 18.92 -11.93 -23.53
N GLU A 127 17.88 -11.11 -23.55
CA GLU A 127 17.06 -10.82 -24.74
C GLU A 127 17.40 -9.46 -25.36
N ASN A 128 18.30 -8.69 -24.72
CA ASN A 128 18.60 -7.30 -25.05
C ASN A 128 17.32 -6.45 -25.21
N LEU A 129 16.35 -6.66 -24.32
CA LEU A 129 15.02 -6.07 -24.38
C LEU A 129 14.79 -5.16 -23.17
N ARG A 130 14.44 -3.90 -23.41
CA ARG A 130 14.04 -2.94 -22.37
C ARG A 130 12.53 -2.78 -22.35
N PHE A 131 11.90 -3.15 -21.23
CA PHE A 131 10.44 -3.06 -21.06
C PHE A 131 10.01 -1.86 -20.20
N ARG A 132 10.97 -1.15 -19.57
CA ARG A 132 10.73 0.12 -18.89
C ARG A 132 11.86 1.11 -19.19
N GLU A 133 11.52 2.37 -19.47
CA GLU A 133 12.51 3.40 -19.82
C GLU A 133 13.42 3.77 -18.65
N GLU A 134 12.84 3.88 -17.45
CA GLU A 134 13.52 4.26 -16.22
C GLU A 134 13.68 3.08 -15.26
N SER A 135 14.84 2.98 -14.61
CA SER A 135 15.09 2.00 -13.56
C SER A 135 14.48 2.45 -12.23
N LEU A 136 14.02 1.48 -11.44
CA LEU A 136 13.56 1.71 -10.08
C LEU A 136 14.77 1.68 -9.15
N THR A 137 15.19 2.86 -8.70
CA THR A 137 16.29 2.99 -7.75
C THR A 137 15.75 3.23 -6.35
N PHE A 138 16.21 2.45 -5.39
CA PHE A 138 15.99 2.77 -3.98
C PHE A 138 17.00 3.85 -3.60
N ARG A 139 16.53 5.05 -3.31
CA ARG A 139 17.37 6.05 -2.65
C ARG A 139 17.58 5.58 -1.22
N ILE A 140 18.73 4.95 -0.97
CA ILE A 140 19.30 4.93 0.37
C ILE A 140 19.57 6.40 0.67
N ALA A 141 18.91 6.96 1.68
CA ALA A 141 19.16 8.33 2.11
C ALA A 141 20.57 8.39 2.72
N GLU A 142 21.61 8.35 1.89
CA GLU A 142 22.94 8.79 2.26
C GLU A 142 22.88 10.29 2.43
N GLY A 143 22.71 10.72 3.68
CA GLY A 143 22.68 12.12 4.07
C GLY A 143 21.65 12.93 3.29
N THR A 144 20.45 13.06 3.85
CA THR A 144 19.81 14.36 3.72
C THR A 144 20.88 15.36 4.17
N GLU A 145 21.43 16.14 3.23
CA GLU A 145 22.04 17.42 3.60
C GLU A 145 21.08 18.00 4.61
N ASP A 146 21.55 18.20 5.85
CA ASP A 146 20.79 18.85 6.90
C ASP A 146 20.43 20.22 6.33
N PHE A 147 19.32 20.28 5.59
CA PHE A 147 18.61 21.51 5.33
C PHE A 147 18.23 21.94 6.73
N VAL A 148 19.06 22.81 7.29
CA VAL A 148 18.69 23.72 8.36
C VAL A 148 17.68 24.69 7.74
N ALA A 149 16.56 24.15 7.23
CA ALA A 149 15.32 24.89 7.19
C ALA A 149 15.11 25.29 8.65
N GLU A 150 15.09 26.59 8.93
CA GLU A 150 14.67 27.09 10.22
C GLU A 150 13.39 26.36 10.58
N LYS A 151 13.48 25.38 11.52
CA LYS A 151 12.35 24.59 12.02
C LYS A 151 11.45 25.54 12.80
N SER A 152 10.76 26.41 12.08
CA SER A 152 10.07 27.58 12.60
C SER A 152 8.73 27.20 13.22
N ARG A 153 8.17 26.03 12.85
CA ARG A 153 7.00 25.46 13.49
C ARG A 153 7.24 23.98 13.83
N ALA A 154 6.95 23.67 15.09
CA ALA A 154 6.86 22.30 15.58
C ALA A 154 5.42 22.07 16.01
N PHE A 155 4.73 21.16 15.33
CA PHE A 155 3.43 20.71 15.78
C PHE A 155 3.62 19.79 16.98
N ARG A 156 2.92 20.04 18.08
CA ARG A 156 2.97 19.21 19.28
C ARG A 156 1.58 18.66 19.57
N TYR A 157 1.49 17.36 19.80
CA TYR A 157 0.27 16.72 20.25
C TYR A 157 0.45 16.18 21.68
N PRO A 158 -0.55 16.35 22.55
CA PRO A 158 -0.49 15.85 23.91
C PRO A 158 -0.69 14.34 23.94
N ALA A 159 -0.45 13.73 25.11
CA ALA A 159 -0.85 12.35 25.36
C ALA A 159 -2.37 12.22 25.16
N MET A 160 -2.82 11.24 24.37
CA MET A 160 -4.22 11.01 24.05
C MET A 160 -4.61 9.56 24.37
N GLU A 161 -5.86 9.37 24.75
CA GLU A 161 -6.45 8.03 24.85
C GLU A 161 -7.72 7.98 24.00
N LYS A 162 -7.98 6.81 23.39
CA LYS A 162 -9.21 6.56 22.67
C LYS A 162 -9.69 5.13 22.85
N THR A 163 -10.96 4.99 23.24
CA THR A 163 -11.62 3.71 23.45
C THR A 163 -12.70 3.52 22.39
N LEU A 164 -12.63 2.40 21.66
CA LEU A 164 -13.59 1.99 20.63
C LEU A 164 -14.05 0.57 20.92
N GLY A 165 -15.16 0.43 21.66
CA GLY A 165 -15.63 -0.87 22.13
C GLY A 165 -14.61 -1.54 23.04
N ASN A 166 -14.09 -2.69 22.62
CA ASN A 166 -13.07 -3.46 23.35
C ASN A 166 -11.63 -3.00 23.08
N PHE A 167 -11.43 -2.10 22.12
CA PHE A 167 -10.11 -1.61 21.74
C PHE A 167 -9.79 -0.31 22.49
N LYS A 168 -8.62 -0.26 23.13
CA LYS A 168 -8.09 0.94 23.78
C LYS A 168 -6.77 1.33 23.13
N LEU A 169 -6.72 2.56 22.61
CA LEU A 169 -5.53 3.18 22.05
C LEU A 169 -4.99 4.22 23.04
N SER A 170 -3.73 4.08 23.40
CA SER A 170 -2.97 5.04 24.19
C SER A 170 -1.84 5.61 23.35
N ILE A 171 -1.77 6.94 23.27
CA ILE A 171 -0.81 7.69 22.46
C ILE A 171 0.00 8.56 23.39
N ASP A 172 1.32 8.38 23.35
CA ASP A 172 2.28 9.21 24.06
C ASP A 172 2.41 10.60 23.41
N PRO A 173 2.77 11.65 24.18
CA PRO A 173 2.94 12.98 23.63
C PRO A 173 4.12 13.01 22.66
N GLY A 174 3.99 13.75 21.57
CA GLY A 174 5.04 13.86 20.56
C GLY A 174 4.99 15.17 19.80
N SER A 175 5.96 15.33 18.91
CA SER A 175 6.06 16.51 18.05
C SER A 175 6.58 16.18 16.66
N PHE A 176 6.14 16.95 15.68
CA PHE A 176 6.56 16.87 14.28
C PHE A 176 7.10 18.23 13.86
N SER A 177 8.20 18.30 13.12
CA SER A 177 8.62 19.56 12.51
C SER A 177 8.09 19.70 11.09
N ASP A 178 8.07 20.94 10.61
CA ASP A 178 7.81 21.20 9.19
C ASP A 178 8.78 20.40 8.31
N SER A 179 8.29 19.94 7.16
CA SER A 179 9.07 19.23 6.13
C SER A 179 9.60 17.84 6.49
N GLU A 180 9.04 17.15 7.49
CA GLU A 180 9.40 15.76 7.82
C GLU A 180 8.38 14.75 7.26
N ILE A 181 8.86 13.65 6.70
CA ILE A 181 8.03 12.48 6.35
C ILE A 181 8.06 11.51 7.53
N ILE A 182 6.89 11.19 8.06
CA ILE A 182 6.76 10.29 9.22
C ILE A 182 6.03 9.05 8.78
N VAL A 183 6.72 7.91 8.91
CA VAL A 183 6.17 6.60 8.55
C VAL A 183 5.67 5.91 9.80
N MET A 184 4.38 5.56 9.81
CA MET A 184 3.78 4.75 10.88
C MET A 184 3.72 3.29 10.45
N MET A 185 4.32 2.41 11.26
CA MET A 185 4.31 0.97 11.05
C MET A 185 3.70 0.25 12.25
N GLY A 186 3.08 -0.90 12.00
CA GLY A 186 2.47 -1.73 13.04
C GLY A 186 1.49 -2.74 12.45
N GLU A 187 1.05 -3.70 13.25
CA GLU A 187 0.06 -4.71 12.86
C GLU A 187 -1.31 -4.07 12.56
N ASN A 188 -2.15 -4.77 11.80
CA ASN A 188 -3.52 -4.34 11.56
C ASN A 188 -4.31 -4.34 12.87
N GLY A 189 -5.19 -3.34 13.05
CA GLY A 189 -5.94 -3.17 14.29
C GLY A 189 -5.20 -2.49 15.45
N THR A 190 -3.91 -2.17 15.32
CA THR A 190 -3.13 -1.44 16.36
C THR A 190 -3.55 0.03 16.56
N GLY A 191 -4.46 0.55 15.74
CA GLY A 191 -5.00 1.92 15.87
C GLY A 191 -4.30 2.98 15.02
N LYS A 192 -3.47 2.60 14.03
CA LYS A 192 -2.81 3.55 13.08
C LYS A 192 -3.82 4.51 12.43
N THR A 193 -4.85 3.98 11.76
CA THR A 193 -5.92 4.77 11.15
C THR A 193 -6.70 5.57 12.19
N THR A 194 -6.89 5.05 13.39
CA THR A 194 -7.55 5.75 14.50
C THR A 194 -6.73 6.97 14.94
N PHE A 195 -5.41 6.82 15.05
CA PHE A 195 -4.50 7.91 15.34
C PHE A 195 -4.50 8.97 14.23
N CYS A 196 -4.45 8.57 12.96
CA CYS A 196 -4.62 9.48 11.82
C CYS A 196 -5.92 10.29 11.92
N ARG A 197 -7.05 9.64 12.27
CA ARG A 197 -8.34 10.30 12.44
C ARG A 197 -8.41 11.22 13.66
N LEU A 198 -7.70 10.90 14.74
CA LEU A 198 -7.55 11.76 15.92
C LEU A 198 -6.76 13.03 15.56
N LEU A 199 -5.64 12.88 14.83
CA LEU A 199 -4.87 14.02 14.32
C LEU A 199 -5.72 14.85 13.36
N ALA A 200 -6.46 14.21 12.45
CA ALA A 200 -7.39 14.84 11.49
C ALA A 200 -8.54 15.61 12.15
N GLY A 201 -8.76 15.49 13.47
CA GLY A 201 -9.94 16.00 14.15
C GLY A 201 -11.25 15.32 13.76
N ALA A 202 -11.20 14.28 12.92
CA ALA A 202 -12.35 13.47 12.52
C ALA A 202 -12.85 12.59 13.67
N LEU A 203 -11.96 12.22 14.59
CA LEU A 203 -12.27 11.59 15.87
C LEU A 203 -11.78 12.48 17.01
N LYS A 204 -12.56 12.55 18.09
CA LYS A 204 -12.15 13.24 19.32
C LYS A 204 -11.52 12.24 20.29
N PRO A 205 -10.41 12.60 20.97
CA PRO A 205 -9.86 11.78 22.04
C PRO A 205 -10.87 11.68 23.19
N ASP A 206 -10.70 10.67 24.02
CA ASP A 206 -11.49 10.54 25.23
C ASP A 206 -11.04 11.61 26.26
N GLY A 207 -12.01 12.24 26.91
CA GLY A 207 -11.78 13.35 27.86
C GLY A 207 -11.87 14.75 27.22
N THR A 208 -11.18 15.73 27.83
CA THR A 208 -11.28 17.16 27.49
C THR A 208 -10.11 17.70 26.67
N LYS A 209 -9.13 16.85 26.34
CA LYS A 209 -7.94 17.26 25.59
C LYS A 209 -8.33 17.63 24.16
N LYS A 210 -7.83 18.78 23.69
CA LYS A 210 -8.01 19.25 22.32
C LYS A 210 -6.73 19.04 21.53
N VAL A 211 -6.86 18.48 20.34
CA VAL A 211 -5.80 18.46 19.34
C VAL A 211 -5.78 19.86 18.68
N PRO A 212 -4.61 20.46 18.42
CA PRO A 212 -4.55 21.75 17.75
C PRO A 212 -5.21 21.67 16.36
N GLU A 213 -5.93 22.71 15.96
CA GLU A 213 -6.57 22.76 14.64
C GLU A 213 -5.51 22.88 13.53
N MET A 214 -5.51 21.91 12.62
CA MET A 214 -4.73 21.93 11.39
C MET A 214 -5.62 21.61 10.21
N LYS A 215 -5.28 22.15 9.04
CA LYS A 215 -5.87 21.72 7.78
C LYS A 215 -5.25 20.38 7.41
N ILE A 216 -6.07 19.35 7.37
CA ILE A 216 -5.58 17.99 7.14
C ILE A 216 -6.21 17.47 5.86
N SER A 217 -5.35 17.00 4.96
CA SER A 217 -5.77 16.30 3.76
C SER A 217 -5.51 14.81 3.96
N MET A 218 -6.53 13.99 3.75
CA MET A 218 -6.45 12.55 4.00
C MET A 218 -6.88 11.76 2.77
N LYS A 219 -6.03 10.81 2.36
CA LYS A 219 -6.42 9.75 1.42
C LYS A 219 -7.02 8.59 2.24
N PRO A 220 -8.33 8.29 2.09
CA PRO A 220 -8.94 7.18 2.82
C PRO A 220 -8.46 5.83 2.29
N GLN A 221 -8.48 4.82 3.16
CA GLN A 221 -8.10 3.43 2.86
C GLN A 221 -9.04 2.77 1.83
N THR A 222 -10.35 3.04 1.92
CA THR A 222 -11.35 2.55 0.95
C THR A 222 -11.95 3.72 0.18
N ILE A 223 -11.86 3.67 -1.15
CA ILE A 223 -12.45 4.68 -2.02
C ILE A 223 -13.62 4.03 -2.75
N THR A 224 -14.83 4.45 -2.43
CA THR A 224 -16.02 4.09 -3.21
C THR A 224 -16.31 5.20 -4.21
N PRO A 225 -16.46 4.91 -5.51
CA PRO A 225 -16.74 5.92 -6.52
C PRO A 225 -18.19 6.42 -6.38
N LYS A 226 -18.39 7.45 -5.54
CA LYS A 226 -19.69 8.09 -5.32
C LYS A 226 -19.93 9.30 -6.23
N PHE A 227 -18.90 9.75 -6.95
CA PHE A 227 -18.99 10.93 -7.81
C PHE A 227 -19.57 10.54 -9.17
N GLU A 228 -20.53 11.33 -9.64
CA GLU A 228 -21.09 11.20 -10.99
C GLU A 228 -20.43 12.23 -11.90
N GLY A 229 -19.69 11.74 -12.89
CA GLY A 229 -18.92 12.56 -13.83
C GLY A 229 -17.51 12.00 -14.07
N THR A 230 -16.74 12.74 -14.87
CA THR A 230 -15.37 12.35 -15.24
C THR A 230 -14.35 12.71 -14.16
N VAL A 231 -13.18 12.07 -14.20
CA VAL A 231 -12.06 12.41 -13.31
C VAL A 231 -11.66 13.88 -13.44
N ARG A 232 -11.64 14.41 -14.68
CA ARG A 232 -11.39 15.84 -14.95
C ARG A 232 -12.38 16.72 -14.19
N GLN A 233 -13.68 16.44 -14.27
CA GLN A 233 -14.70 17.22 -13.57
C GLN A 233 -14.52 17.16 -12.05
N LEU A 234 -14.14 16.00 -11.51
CA LEU A 234 -13.84 15.84 -10.09
C LEU A 234 -12.66 16.73 -9.65
N PHE A 235 -11.55 16.74 -10.39
CA PHE A 235 -10.39 17.58 -10.08
C PHE A 235 -10.71 19.07 -10.22
N PHE A 236 -11.40 19.50 -11.28
CA PHE A 236 -11.83 20.88 -11.42
C PHE A 236 -12.79 21.34 -10.31
N LYS A 237 -13.59 20.42 -9.77
CA LYS A 237 -14.50 20.74 -8.66
C LYS A 237 -13.78 20.83 -7.31
N LYS A 238 -12.79 19.98 -7.06
CA LYS A 238 -12.15 19.83 -5.74
C LYS A 238 -10.83 20.59 -5.59
N ILE A 239 -10.01 20.60 -6.63
CA ILE A 239 -8.62 21.05 -6.57
C ILE A 239 -8.26 21.95 -7.76
N LYS A 240 -9.21 22.77 -8.27
CA LYS A 240 -9.04 23.61 -9.48
C LYS A 240 -7.73 24.38 -9.53
N ALA A 241 -7.38 25.07 -8.45
CA ALA A 241 -6.18 25.91 -8.39
C ALA A 241 -4.89 25.07 -8.50
N ALA A 242 -4.81 23.98 -7.73
CA ALA A 242 -3.68 23.06 -7.80
C ALA A 242 -3.61 22.37 -9.17
N PHE A 243 -4.74 21.88 -9.68
CA PHE A 243 -4.81 21.16 -10.95
C PHE A 243 -4.41 22.03 -12.16
N LEU A 244 -4.65 23.34 -12.12
CA LEU A 244 -4.21 24.26 -13.19
C LEU A 244 -2.73 24.66 -13.07
N SER A 245 -2.06 24.36 -11.96
CA SER A 245 -0.66 24.70 -11.77
C SER A 245 0.25 23.83 -12.66
N PRO A 246 1.14 24.42 -13.48
CA PRO A 246 2.11 23.66 -14.27
C PRO A 246 3.04 22.78 -13.43
N GLN A 247 3.37 23.23 -12.20
CA GLN A 247 4.18 22.45 -11.26
C GLN A 247 3.43 21.19 -10.83
N PHE A 248 2.18 21.33 -10.38
CA PHE A 248 1.37 20.19 -9.97
C PHE A 248 1.11 19.19 -11.11
N GLN A 249 0.95 19.69 -12.33
CA GLN A 249 0.85 18.84 -13.52
C GLN A 249 2.12 18.00 -13.74
N THR A 250 3.29 18.61 -13.56
CA THR A 250 4.59 17.96 -13.80
C THR A 250 4.96 17.00 -12.67
N ASP A 251 4.70 17.37 -11.42
CA ASP A 251 5.18 16.65 -10.24
C ASP A 251 4.20 15.58 -9.74
N VAL A 252 2.90 15.74 -10.02
CA VAL A 252 1.84 14.87 -9.49
C VAL A 252 1.03 14.19 -10.59
N VAL A 253 0.50 14.95 -11.56
CA VAL A 253 -0.46 14.41 -12.54
C VAL A 253 0.21 13.50 -13.57
N LYS A 254 1.28 13.97 -14.22
CA LYS A 254 2.00 13.21 -15.25
C LYS A 254 2.67 11.94 -14.70
N PRO A 255 3.38 11.95 -13.54
CA PRO A 255 4.01 10.74 -13.01
C PRO A 255 3.00 9.65 -12.65
N LEU A 256 1.78 10.04 -12.24
CA LEU A 256 0.68 9.12 -11.98
C LEU A 256 -0.11 8.72 -13.23
N LYS A 257 0.36 9.11 -14.43
CA LYS A 257 -0.22 8.74 -15.74
C LYS A 257 -1.74 8.97 -15.81
N LEU A 258 -2.20 10.06 -15.22
CA LEU A 258 -3.63 10.38 -15.19
C LEU A 258 -4.17 10.73 -16.59
N ASP A 259 -3.31 11.21 -17.49
CA ASP A 259 -3.70 11.60 -18.86
C ASP A 259 -4.40 10.48 -19.63
N ASP A 260 -4.06 9.22 -19.34
CA ASP A 260 -4.62 8.03 -20.00
C ASP A 260 -6.12 7.83 -19.71
N PHE A 261 -6.60 8.31 -18.55
CA PHE A 261 -7.97 8.03 -18.07
C PHE A 261 -8.68 9.23 -17.44
N ILE A 262 -8.14 10.44 -17.58
CA ILE A 262 -8.70 11.65 -16.96
C ILE A 262 -10.10 12.01 -17.49
N ASP A 263 -10.42 11.60 -18.71
CA ASP A 263 -11.72 11.84 -19.34
C ASP A 263 -12.70 10.67 -19.15
N GLN A 264 -12.29 9.60 -18.46
CA GLN A 264 -13.16 8.49 -18.10
C GLN A 264 -14.03 8.83 -16.88
N GLU A 265 -15.16 8.13 -16.76
CA GLU A 265 -16.05 8.24 -15.60
C GLU A 265 -15.43 7.59 -14.35
N VAL A 266 -15.56 8.27 -13.21
CA VAL A 266 -15.00 7.80 -11.93
C VAL A 266 -15.56 6.42 -11.52
N LYS A 267 -16.78 6.09 -11.95
CA LYS A 267 -17.43 4.80 -11.68
C LYS A 267 -16.83 3.62 -12.46
N ASN A 268 -16.16 3.89 -13.57
CA ASN A 268 -15.64 2.85 -14.48
C ASN A 268 -14.14 2.59 -14.28
N LEU A 269 -13.50 3.31 -13.36
CA LEU A 269 -12.08 3.15 -13.07
C LEU A 269 -11.80 1.82 -12.38
N SER A 270 -10.67 1.22 -12.74
CA SER A 270 -10.06 0.15 -11.97
C SER A 270 -9.67 0.62 -10.57
N GLY A 271 -9.47 -0.31 -9.63
CA GLY A 271 -9.01 0.03 -8.28
C GLY A 271 -7.68 0.81 -8.27
N GLY A 272 -6.76 0.46 -9.17
CA GLY A 272 -5.45 1.12 -9.27
C GLY A 272 -5.57 2.56 -9.79
N GLU A 273 -6.41 2.77 -10.80
CA GLU A 273 -6.73 4.11 -11.31
C GLU A 273 -7.41 4.97 -10.23
N LEU A 274 -8.39 4.40 -9.53
CA LEU A 274 -9.10 5.08 -8.46
C LEU A 274 -8.16 5.50 -7.32
N GLN A 275 -7.15 4.68 -7.04
CA GLN A 275 -6.11 4.98 -6.06
C GLN A 275 -5.23 6.15 -6.49
N ARG A 276 -4.80 6.19 -7.76
CA ARG A 276 -4.06 7.33 -8.31
C ARG A 276 -4.86 8.63 -8.23
N VAL A 277 -6.16 8.58 -8.55
CA VAL A 277 -7.07 9.73 -8.39
C VAL A 277 -7.14 10.21 -6.94
N ALA A 278 -7.26 9.29 -5.98
CA ALA A 278 -7.33 9.66 -4.57
C ALA A 278 -6.03 10.27 -4.02
N ILE A 279 -4.88 9.80 -4.48
CA ILE A 279 -3.57 10.40 -4.16
C ILE A 279 -3.53 11.85 -4.66
N VAL A 280 -3.92 12.09 -5.92
CA VAL A 280 -3.93 13.45 -6.49
C VAL A 280 -4.93 14.37 -5.79
N LEU A 281 -6.11 13.87 -5.42
CA LEU A 281 -7.05 14.64 -4.61
C LEU A 281 -6.48 15.01 -3.25
N ALA A 282 -5.78 14.07 -2.59
CA ALA A 282 -5.18 14.32 -1.29
C ALA A 282 -4.07 15.38 -1.41
N LEU A 283 -3.19 15.28 -2.41
CA LEU A 283 -2.10 16.23 -2.62
C LEU A 283 -2.56 17.60 -3.15
N GLY A 284 -3.69 17.66 -3.86
CA GLY A 284 -4.20 18.91 -4.43
C GLY A 284 -4.99 19.78 -3.45
N LEU A 285 -5.34 19.26 -2.27
CA LEU A 285 -6.03 20.02 -1.23
C LEU A 285 -5.01 20.74 -0.35
N PRO A 286 -5.16 22.06 -0.11
CA PRO A 286 -4.24 22.81 0.74
C PRO A 286 -4.36 22.32 2.19
N ALA A 287 -3.31 21.67 2.67
CA ALA A 287 -3.23 21.12 4.02
C ALA A 287 -1.86 21.38 4.67
N ASP A 288 -1.87 21.48 5.99
CA ASP A 288 -0.68 21.54 6.83
C ASP A 288 -0.09 20.13 7.05
N ILE A 289 -0.95 19.10 7.09
CA ILE A 289 -0.55 17.69 7.17
C ILE A 289 -1.26 16.88 6.10
N TYR A 290 -0.50 16.05 5.39
CA TYR A 290 -1.00 15.06 4.46
C TYR A 290 -0.95 13.68 5.12
N LEU A 291 -2.12 13.06 5.29
CA LEU A 291 -2.25 11.70 5.82
C LEU A 291 -2.56 10.76 4.67
N ILE A 292 -1.61 9.87 4.37
CA ILE A 292 -1.75 8.86 3.33
C ILE A 292 -1.81 7.49 4.00
N ASP A 293 -3.02 6.97 4.17
CA ASP A 293 -3.24 5.63 4.72
C ASP A 293 -3.17 4.59 3.59
N GLU A 294 -2.32 3.57 3.78
CA GLU A 294 -2.05 2.47 2.85
C GLU A 294 -1.98 2.85 1.36
N PRO A 295 -0.98 3.63 0.92
CA PRO A 295 -0.78 3.95 -0.49
C PRO A 295 -0.43 2.74 -1.36
N SER A 296 -0.12 1.58 -0.78
CA SER A 296 0.20 0.36 -1.53
C SER A 296 -0.99 -0.55 -1.81
N ALA A 297 -2.18 -0.28 -1.24
CA ALA A 297 -3.33 -1.19 -1.27
C ALA A 297 -3.87 -1.53 -2.67
N CYS A 298 -3.62 -0.67 -3.67
CA CYS A 298 -3.84 -0.97 -5.07
C CYS A 298 -2.54 -0.66 -5.82
N LYS A 299 -1.70 -1.70 -5.89
CA LYS A 299 -0.47 -1.93 -6.66
C LYS A 299 0.05 -0.77 -7.53
N LEU A 300 1.35 -0.55 -7.41
CA LEU A 300 2.16 0.57 -7.91
C LEU A 300 2.07 1.87 -7.08
N CYS A 301 2.63 1.83 -5.87
CA CYS A 301 3.12 3.02 -5.18
C CYS A 301 4.52 2.72 -4.60
N LEU A 302 5.49 2.54 -5.48
CA LEU A 302 6.86 2.90 -5.15
C LEU A 302 6.92 4.43 -5.16
N PHE A 303 6.59 5.06 -4.02
CA PHE A 303 6.86 6.48 -3.83
C PHE A 303 8.38 6.63 -3.68
N SER A 304 9.05 6.85 -4.80
CA SER A 304 10.37 7.49 -4.80
C SER A 304 10.25 8.83 -5.50
N TYR A 305 9.64 9.83 -4.86
CA TYR A 305 9.87 11.21 -5.24
C TYR A 305 9.92 12.11 -4.01
N THR A 306 11.10 12.69 -3.81
CA THR A 306 11.32 13.94 -3.10
C THR A 306 10.54 15.03 -3.84
N LEU A 307 9.61 15.69 -3.14
CA LEU A 307 9.19 17.05 -3.47
C LEU A 307 10.46 17.91 -3.51
N SER A 308 10.97 18.08 -4.71
CA SER A 308 12.09 18.96 -5.00
C SER A 308 11.45 20.26 -5.46
N SER A 309 11.97 21.39 -4.99
CA SER A 309 11.58 22.77 -5.31
C SER A 309 10.24 23.28 -4.75
N LEU A 310 10.30 23.80 -3.51
CA LEU A 310 9.83 25.17 -3.24
C LEU A 310 10.88 26.16 -3.74
#